data_AF-A0A564URK4-F1
#
_entry.id   AF-A0A564URK4-F1
#
_cell.length_a   1.000
_cell.length_b   1.000
_cell.length_c   1.000
_cell.angle_alpha   90.00
_cell.angle_beta   90.00
_cell.angle_gamma   90.00
#
_symmetry.space_group_name_H-M   'P 1'
#
loop_
_entity.id
_entity.type
_entity.pdbx_description
1 polymer ?
#
loop_
_entity_poly.entity_id
_entity_poly.type
_entity_poly.pdbx_seq_one_letter_code
_entity_poly.pdbx_strand_id
1 'polypeptide(L)'
;MKHYEKLLELGCFSKNDLEQITGSEAAAKWLCREYQKKGYIERVKRDLYVAISLENQQPIANRYVIASHISNDAAVSYHSAFEFYGYSNQVFYETQVTSESRFRDFEYDGVTYRRIAPRITGGITEINGTRVTTLERTVIDSVNLFKKIGGLEELLRCLALIPTLDEATLLACLAEYESGFLYQKTGYILSTFAGGLGLSDSFFAMCKSHLPKGKSYLSSESQGFIWHEEWKLYAPKNLMHTIDKGVTDYDAI
;
A
#
# COMPACT_ATOMS: atom_id res chain seq x y z
N MET A 1 15.38 15.15 -30.10
CA MET A 1 15.66 13.77 -29.62
C MET A 1 14.50 12.89 -30.07
N LYS A 2 14.73 11.84 -30.87
CA LYS A 2 13.63 11.05 -31.44
C LYS A 2 12.90 10.27 -30.32
N HIS A 3 11.58 10.34 -30.22
CA HIS A 3 10.77 9.64 -29.20
C HIS A 3 10.93 10.09 -27.74
N TYR A 4 11.76 11.09 -27.42
CA TYR A 4 11.97 11.50 -26.02
C TYR A 4 10.69 12.02 -25.35
N GLU A 5 9.90 12.84 -26.05
CA GLU A 5 8.59 13.33 -25.57
C GLU A 5 7.66 12.17 -25.21
N LYS A 6 7.61 11.11 -26.03
CA LYS A 6 6.78 9.93 -25.76
C LYS A 6 7.28 9.12 -24.55
N LEU A 7 8.58 9.11 -24.27
CA LEU A 7 9.12 8.49 -23.06
C LEU A 7 8.82 9.33 -21.81
N LEU A 8 8.80 10.65 -21.94
CA LEU A 8 8.36 11.54 -20.86
C LEU A 8 6.88 11.33 -20.54
N GLU A 9 6.02 11.18 -21.56
CA GLU A 9 4.60 10.87 -21.39
C GLU A 9 4.38 9.52 -20.68
N LEU A 10 5.17 8.50 -21.03
CA LEU A 10 5.10 7.20 -20.35
C LEU A 10 5.60 7.29 -18.91
N GLY A 11 6.67 8.06 -18.67
CA GLY A 11 7.31 8.20 -17.35
C GLY A 11 8.05 6.93 -16.89
N CYS A 12 7.36 5.79 -16.84
CA CYS A 12 7.89 4.47 -16.53
C CYS A 12 7.46 3.45 -17.60
N PHE A 13 8.39 2.62 -18.08
CA PHE A 13 8.13 1.74 -19.22
C PHE A 13 9.06 0.52 -19.27
N SER A 14 8.60 -0.52 -19.96
CA SER A 14 9.31 -1.76 -20.28
C SER A 14 10.03 -1.70 -21.63
N LYS A 15 10.80 -2.74 -21.98
CA LYS A 15 11.32 -2.84 -23.35
C LYS A 15 10.22 -3.06 -24.38
N ASN A 16 9.14 -3.74 -24.01
CA ASN A 16 8.02 -3.95 -24.91
C ASN A 16 7.38 -2.62 -25.32
N ASP A 17 7.28 -1.66 -24.40
CA ASP A 17 6.78 -0.32 -24.72
C ASP A 17 7.73 0.41 -25.69
N LEU A 18 9.04 0.26 -25.49
CA LEU A 18 10.03 0.79 -26.44
C LEU A 18 9.89 0.15 -27.82
N GLU A 19 9.63 -1.15 -27.90
CA GLU A 19 9.40 -1.85 -29.18
C GLU A 19 8.17 -1.34 -29.89
N GLN A 20 7.09 -1.06 -29.17
CA GLN A 20 5.89 -0.43 -29.72
C GLN A 20 6.17 1.01 -30.21
N ILE A 21 7.05 1.75 -29.54
CA ILE A 21 7.44 3.10 -29.94
C ILE A 21 8.36 3.10 -31.17
N THR A 22 9.32 2.18 -31.23
CA THR A 22 10.34 2.14 -32.28
C THR A 22 9.97 1.27 -33.48
N GLY A 23 8.96 0.41 -33.34
CA GLY A 23 8.47 -0.51 -34.37
C GLY A 23 9.32 -1.77 -34.59
N SER A 24 10.39 -1.97 -33.81
CA SER A 24 11.20 -3.20 -33.84
C SER A 24 12.07 -3.37 -32.59
N GLU A 25 12.34 -4.62 -32.24
CA GLU A 25 13.24 -5.02 -31.13
C GLU A 25 14.67 -4.46 -31.28
N ALA A 26 15.22 -4.49 -32.50
CA ALA A 26 16.57 -3.97 -32.76
C ALA A 26 16.66 -2.47 -32.48
N ALA A 27 15.68 -1.69 -32.93
CA ALA A 27 15.62 -0.25 -32.70
C ALA A 27 15.38 0.08 -31.21
N ALA A 28 14.51 -0.68 -30.52
CA ALA A 28 14.27 -0.51 -29.09
C ALA A 28 15.52 -0.76 -28.25
N LYS A 29 16.25 -1.85 -28.54
CA LYS A 29 17.53 -2.16 -27.88
C LYS A 29 18.58 -1.08 -28.09
N TRP A 30 18.69 -0.55 -29.31
CA TRP A 30 19.61 0.54 -29.62
C TRP A 30 19.21 1.81 -28.86
N LEU A 31 17.94 2.23 -28.94
CA LEU A 31 17.42 3.43 -28.27
C LEU A 31 17.62 3.35 -26.76
N CYS A 32 17.26 2.22 -26.15
CA CYS A 32 17.42 1.97 -24.72
C CYS A 32 18.88 2.14 -24.27
N ARG A 33 19.85 1.60 -25.02
CA ARG A 33 21.28 1.73 -24.71
C ARG A 33 21.77 3.18 -24.86
N GLU A 34 21.42 3.82 -25.97
CA GLU A 34 21.83 5.20 -26.25
C GLU A 34 21.24 6.18 -25.23
N TYR A 35 19.99 6.00 -24.82
CA TYR A 35 19.31 6.93 -23.91
C TYR A 35 19.77 6.74 -22.47
N GLN A 36 20.09 5.51 -22.05
CA GLN A 36 20.78 5.29 -20.77
C GLN A 36 22.16 5.94 -20.78
N LYS A 37 22.95 5.78 -21.85
CA LYS A 37 24.27 6.39 -21.97
C LYS A 37 24.23 7.92 -21.90
N LYS A 38 23.15 8.52 -22.42
CA LYS A 38 22.93 9.97 -22.41
C LYS A 38 22.26 10.49 -21.13
N GLY A 39 21.85 9.62 -20.21
CA GLY A 39 21.13 10.00 -18.99
C GLY A 39 19.67 10.43 -19.23
N TYR A 40 19.08 10.09 -20.37
CA TYR A 40 17.67 10.45 -20.66
C TYR A 40 16.68 9.47 -20.04
N ILE A 41 17.14 8.27 -19.75
CA ILE A 41 16.38 7.23 -19.08
C ILE A 41 17.30 6.52 -18.09
N GLU A 42 16.73 6.01 -17.02
CA GLU A 42 17.43 5.15 -16.08
C GLU A 42 16.75 3.79 -16.01
N ARG A 43 17.54 2.79 -15.59
CA ARG A 43 17.04 1.45 -15.38
C ARG A 43 16.71 1.25 -13.91
N VAL A 44 15.43 1.05 -13.62
CA VAL A 44 14.93 0.73 -12.28
C VAL A 44 15.25 -0.72 -11.92
N LYS A 45 14.90 -1.66 -12.81
CA LYS A 45 15.23 -3.09 -12.67
C LYS A 45 15.35 -3.75 -14.03
N ARG A 46 15.47 -5.08 -14.07
CA ARG A 46 15.35 -5.81 -15.35
C ARG A 46 13.98 -5.53 -15.97
N ASP A 47 14.03 -4.99 -17.18
CA ASP A 47 12.88 -4.70 -18.03
C ASP A 47 11.93 -3.62 -17.49
N LEU A 48 12.46 -2.70 -16.68
CA LEU A 48 11.74 -1.54 -16.20
C LEU A 48 12.68 -0.33 -16.19
N TYR A 49 12.23 0.75 -16.81
CA TYR A 49 12.99 1.97 -17.02
C TYR A 49 12.13 3.17 -16.67
N VAL A 50 12.77 4.29 -16.36
CA VAL A 50 12.10 5.57 -16.13
C VAL A 50 12.74 6.64 -17.00
N ALA A 51 11.93 7.58 -17.47
CA ALA A 51 12.42 8.77 -18.13
C ALA A 51 12.99 9.75 -17.10
N ILE A 52 14.09 10.41 -17.47
CA ILE A 52 14.74 11.43 -16.65
C ILE A 52 14.42 12.81 -17.22
N SER A 53 14.03 13.73 -16.34
CA SER A 53 13.86 15.13 -16.68
C SER A 53 15.21 15.77 -16.99
N LEU A 54 15.33 16.42 -18.15
CA LEU A 54 16.54 17.18 -18.49
C LEU A 54 16.71 18.43 -17.62
N GLU A 55 15.63 18.94 -17.02
CA GLU A 55 15.64 20.17 -16.22
C GLU A 55 16.36 19.96 -14.89
N ASN A 56 16.04 18.88 -14.18
CA ASN A 56 16.53 18.62 -12.82
C ASN A 56 17.32 17.32 -12.68
N GLN A 57 17.47 16.54 -13.76
CA GLN A 57 18.16 15.24 -13.75
C GLN A 57 17.56 14.26 -12.74
N GLN A 58 16.24 14.31 -12.55
CA GLN A 58 15.49 13.40 -11.67
C GLN A 58 14.50 12.54 -12.47
N PRO A 59 14.11 11.36 -11.92
CA PRO A 59 13.05 10.54 -12.50
C PRO A 59 11.73 11.31 -12.62
N ILE A 60 11.07 11.20 -13.77
CA ILE A 60 9.74 11.77 -13.98
C ILE A 60 8.69 10.97 -13.20
N ALA A 61 8.84 9.64 -13.17
CA ALA A 61 7.94 8.75 -12.45
C ALA A 61 8.29 8.76 -10.96
N ASN A 62 7.31 9.09 -10.12
CA ASN A 62 7.44 8.88 -8.68
C ASN A 62 7.43 7.38 -8.33
N ARG A 63 7.77 7.06 -7.08
CA ARG A 63 7.83 5.68 -6.60
C ARG A 63 6.53 4.89 -6.74
N TYR A 64 5.37 5.55 -6.70
CA TYR A 64 4.07 4.89 -6.83
C TYR A 64 3.80 4.46 -8.27
N VAL A 65 4.12 5.33 -9.23
CA VAL A 65 4.08 4.99 -10.67
C VAL A 65 5.03 3.84 -10.95
N ILE A 66 6.26 3.90 -10.43
CA ILE A 66 7.24 2.81 -10.61
C ILE A 66 6.68 1.50 -10.04
N ALA A 67 6.15 1.53 -8.82
CA ALA A 67 5.57 0.36 -8.16
C ALA A 67 4.43 -0.28 -8.94
N SER A 68 3.52 0.52 -9.50
CA SER A 68 2.40 0.00 -10.30
C SER A 68 2.82 -0.57 -11.66
N HIS A 69 4.05 -0.31 -12.12
CA HIS A 69 4.60 -0.79 -13.39
C HIS A 69 5.61 -1.94 -13.25
N ILE A 70 5.86 -2.43 -12.02
CA ILE A 70 6.82 -3.53 -11.78
C ILE A 70 6.47 -4.81 -12.56
N SER A 71 5.17 -5.07 -12.72
CA SER A 71 4.55 -6.13 -13.53
C SER A 71 3.14 -5.72 -13.94
N ASN A 72 2.53 -6.47 -14.87
CA ASN A 72 1.19 -6.19 -15.41
C ASN A 72 0.03 -6.34 -14.41
N ASP A 73 0.31 -6.67 -13.16
CA ASP A 73 -0.65 -6.91 -12.09
C ASP A 73 -0.22 -6.23 -10.77
N ALA A 74 0.87 -5.44 -10.81
CA ALA A 74 1.39 -4.75 -9.64
C ALA A 74 0.51 -3.54 -9.28
N ALA A 75 0.19 -3.43 -8.00
CA ALA A 75 -0.51 -2.28 -7.42
C ALA A 75 0.19 -1.81 -6.14
N VAL A 76 0.22 -0.50 -5.94
CA VAL A 76 0.61 0.13 -4.67
C VAL A 76 -0.38 -0.33 -3.59
N SER A 77 0.11 -0.72 -2.42
CA SER A 77 -0.72 -1.35 -1.39
C SER A 77 -0.21 -1.05 0.01
N TYR A 78 -0.99 -1.46 1.03
CA TYR A 78 -0.61 -1.33 2.44
C TYR A 78 -0.24 0.12 2.82
N HIS A 79 0.85 0.34 3.56
CA HIS A 79 1.23 1.68 4.01
C HIS A 79 1.46 2.63 2.84
N SER A 80 2.08 2.15 1.76
CA SER A 80 2.35 2.97 0.58
C SER A 80 1.09 3.42 -0.13
N ALA A 81 -0.02 2.69 -0.02
CA ALA A 81 -1.31 3.16 -0.52
C ALA A 81 -1.89 4.25 0.39
N PHE A 82 -1.74 4.17 1.72
CA PHE A 82 -2.09 5.29 2.60
C PHE A 82 -1.29 6.55 2.25
N GLU A 83 0.03 6.42 2.03
CA GLU A 83 0.87 7.55 1.61
C GLU A 83 0.43 8.10 0.25
N PHE A 84 0.04 7.24 -0.70
CA PHE A 84 -0.50 7.65 -2.01
C PHE A 84 -1.81 8.45 -1.88
N TYR A 85 -2.71 8.03 -0.98
CA TYR A 85 -3.97 8.74 -0.72
C TYR A 85 -3.80 9.98 0.16
N GLY A 86 -2.61 10.23 0.72
CA GLY A 86 -2.35 11.35 1.63
C GLY A 86 -2.79 11.09 3.07
N TYR A 87 -3.01 9.84 3.47
CA TYR A 87 -3.45 9.42 4.80
C TYR A 87 -2.33 8.75 5.60
N SER A 88 -1.13 9.32 5.60
CA SER A 88 -0.01 8.84 6.43
C SER A 88 0.70 10.03 7.09
N ASN A 89 1.29 9.79 8.27
CA ASN A 89 2.01 10.80 9.03
C ASN A 89 3.54 10.63 8.97
N GLN A 90 4.03 9.52 8.40
CA GLN A 90 5.46 9.25 8.29
C GLN A 90 5.82 8.80 6.88
N VAL A 91 6.89 9.36 6.33
CA VAL A 91 7.44 8.91 5.05
C VAL A 91 8.29 7.66 5.26
N PHE A 92 7.97 6.58 4.55
CA PHE A 92 8.77 5.35 4.57
C PHE A 92 9.74 5.32 3.39
N TYR A 93 10.98 4.90 3.57
CA TYR A 93 11.92 4.62 2.45
C TYR A 93 11.69 3.24 1.82
N GLU A 94 10.42 2.81 1.81
CA GLU A 94 9.96 1.53 1.30
C GLU A 94 8.64 1.76 0.55
N THR A 95 8.47 1.09 -0.59
CA THR A 95 7.21 1.01 -1.33
C THR A 95 6.68 -0.42 -1.33
N GLN A 96 5.50 -0.62 -0.75
CA GLN A 96 4.83 -1.90 -0.60
C GLN A 96 3.91 -2.17 -1.79
N VAL A 97 4.16 -3.30 -2.46
CA VAL A 97 3.52 -3.63 -3.73
C VAL A 97 2.85 -4.98 -3.63
N THR A 98 1.58 -5.03 -3.99
CA THR A 98 0.84 -6.28 -4.14
C THR A 98 0.86 -6.69 -5.60
N SER A 99 1.26 -7.92 -5.86
CA SER A 99 1.31 -8.51 -7.20
C SER A 99 1.29 -10.03 -7.11
N GLU A 100 0.47 -10.68 -7.92
CA GLU A 100 0.54 -12.12 -8.17
C GLU A 100 1.89 -12.50 -8.79
N SER A 101 2.35 -11.73 -9.78
CA SER A 101 3.67 -11.87 -10.39
C SER A 101 4.77 -11.73 -9.35
N ARG A 102 5.72 -12.67 -9.36
CA ARG A 102 6.87 -12.62 -8.45
C ARG A 102 7.92 -11.66 -8.99
N PHE A 103 8.41 -10.79 -8.12
CA PHE A 103 9.66 -10.07 -8.32
C PHE A 103 10.48 -10.14 -7.02
N ARG A 104 11.81 -10.01 -7.15
CA ARG A 104 12.70 -9.89 -6.00
C ARG A 104 12.69 -8.43 -5.55
N ASP A 105 12.70 -8.21 -4.24
CA ASP A 105 12.90 -6.89 -3.68
C ASP A 105 14.13 -6.22 -4.34
N PHE A 106 14.00 -4.93 -4.63
CA PHE A 106 15.05 -4.13 -5.26
C PHE A 106 15.00 -2.70 -4.74
N GLU A 107 16.10 -1.98 -4.87
CA GLU A 107 16.20 -0.56 -4.51
C GLU A 107 16.35 0.26 -5.78
N TYR A 108 15.67 1.41 -5.83
CA TYR A 108 15.87 2.44 -6.83
C TYR A 108 15.64 3.80 -6.18
N ASP A 109 16.54 4.74 -6.43
CA ASP A 109 16.47 6.12 -5.92
C ASP A 109 16.25 6.20 -4.40
N GLY A 110 17.00 5.37 -3.65
CA GLY A 110 16.90 5.31 -2.18
C GLY A 110 15.60 4.71 -1.63
N VAL A 111 14.73 4.16 -2.49
CA VAL A 111 13.48 3.51 -2.10
C VAL A 111 13.55 2.01 -2.35
N THR A 112 13.26 1.22 -1.32
CA THR A 112 13.13 -0.24 -1.45
C THR A 112 11.73 -0.62 -1.92
N TYR A 113 11.61 -1.40 -2.99
CA TYR A 113 10.35 -1.93 -3.49
C TYR A 113 10.19 -3.37 -3.01
N ARG A 114 9.17 -3.62 -2.18
CA ARG A 114 8.92 -4.93 -1.58
C ARG A 114 7.62 -5.53 -2.07
N ARG A 115 7.68 -6.79 -2.50
CA ARG A 115 6.49 -7.55 -2.86
C ARG A 115 5.82 -8.12 -1.62
N ILE A 116 4.51 -7.90 -1.50
CA ILE A 116 3.64 -8.64 -0.59
C ILE A 116 2.69 -9.48 -1.44
N ALA A 117 2.66 -10.79 -1.19
CA ALA A 117 1.82 -11.69 -1.96
C ALA A 117 0.33 -11.37 -1.71
N PRO A 118 -0.50 -11.17 -2.76
CA PRO A 118 -1.92 -10.96 -2.59
C PRO A 118 -2.54 -12.16 -1.87
N ARG A 119 -3.47 -11.87 -0.97
CA ARG A 119 -4.36 -12.88 -0.37
C ARG A 119 -5.73 -12.91 -1.04
N ILE A 120 -6.12 -11.79 -1.61
CA ILE A 120 -7.35 -11.58 -2.36
C ILE A 120 -7.01 -10.70 -3.58
N THR A 121 -7.80 -10.77 -4.64
CA THR A 121 -7.54 -10.12 -5.94
C THR A 121 -8.39 -8.87 -6.16
N GLY A 122 -9.52 -8.72 -5.46
CA GLY A 122 -10.39 -7.56 -5.54
C GLY A 122 -9.80 -6.27 -4.95
N GLY A 123 -10.44 -5.14 -5.26
CA GLY A 123 -10.12 -3.84 -4.65
C GLY A 123 -8.84 -3.19 -5.21
N ILE A 124 -8.65 -3.22 -6.53
CA ILE A 124 -7.61 -2.45 -7.24
C ILE A 124 -8.30 -1.37 -8.08
N THR A 125 -7.77 -0.15 -8.05
CA THR A 125 -8.20 0.98 -8.87
C THR A 125 -6.99 1.62 -9.55
N GLU A 126 -7.23 2.49 -10.54
CA GLU A 126 -6.20 3.26 -11.23
C GLU A 126 -6.47 4.75 -11.10
N ILE A 127 -5.49 5.50 -10.59
CA ILE A 127 -5.57 6.95 -10.38
C ILE A 127 -4.31 7.55 -11.01
N ASN A 128 -4.49 8.44 -12.00
CA ASN A 128 -3.40 9.10 -12.73
C ASN A 128 -2.34 8.12 -13.26
N GLY A 129 -2.78 7.01 -13.87
CA GLY A 129 -1.88 5.96 -14.40
C GLY A 129 -1.19 5.10 -13.34
N THR A 130 -1.55 5.25 -12.06
CA THR A 130 -1.01 4.45 -10.95
C THR A 130 -2.07 3.47 -10.48
N ARG A 131 -1.76 2.18 -10.56
CA ARG A 131 -2.59 1.14 -9.93
C ARG A 131 -2.30 1.06 -8.44
N VAL A 132 -3.37 1.10 -7.66
CA VAL A 132 -3.34 1.16 -6.20
C VAL A 132 -4.53 0.39 -5.64
N THR A 133 -4.40 -0.21 -4.46
CA THR A 133 -5.54 -0.80 -3.75
C THR A 133 -6.58 0.28 -3.43
N THR A 134 -7.88 -0.02 -3.49
CA THR A 134 -8.91 0.90 -2.98
C THR A 134 -8.63 1.24 -1.51
N LEU A 135 -9.18 2.35 -1.01
CA LEU A 135 -8.92 2.77 0.37
C LEU A 135 -9.39 1.70 1.37
N GLU A 136 -10.58 1.14 1.16
CA GLU A 136 -11.13 0.05 1.97
C GLU A 136 -10.26 -1.21 1.91
N ARG A 137 -9.79 -1.57 0.71
CA ARG A 137 -8.85 -2.70 0.56
C ARG A 137 -7.57 -2.45 1.33
N THR A 138 -7.03 -1.23 1.24
CA THR A 138 -5.82 -0.79 1.95
C THR A 138 -5.98 -0.91 3.46
N VAL A 139 -7.15 -0.50 3.99
CA VAL A 139 -7.50 -0.66 5.41
C VAL A 139 -7.53 -2.12 5.82
N ILE A 140 -8.24 -2.99 5.08
CA ILE A 140 -8.36 -4.41 5.41
C ILE A 140 -7.00 -5.13 5.34
N ASP A 141 -6.23 -4.87 4.28
CA ASP A 141 -4.87 -5.39 4.11
C ASP A 141 -3.98 -4.98 5.30
N SER A 142 -4.05 -3.72 5.70
CA SER A 142 -3.24 -3.19 6.77
C SER A 142 -3.66 -3.72 8.14
N VAL A 143 -4.96 -3.87 8.41
CA VAL A 143 -5.45 -4.55 9.63
C VAL A 143 -4.99 -6.01 9.69
N ASN A 144 -4.94 -6.69 8.56
CA ASN A 144 -4.48 -8.07 8.50
C ASN A 144 -2.99 -8.19 8.85
N LEU A 145 -2.17 -7.24 8.38
CA LEU A 145 -0.71 -7.37 8.33
C LEU A 145 0.08 -6.31 9.08
N PHE A 146 -0.55 -5.40 9.84
CA PHE A 146 0.10 -4.23 10.46
C PHE A 146 1.45 -4.53 11.12
N LYS A 147 1.58 -5.67 11.82
CA LYS A 147 2.84 -6.09 12.48
C LYS A 147 4.04 -6.20 11.53
N LYS A 148 3.83 -6.41 10.23
CA LYS A 148 4.89 -6.65 9.24
C LYS A 148 5.18 -5.46 8.34
N ILE A 149 4.35 -4.42 8.37
CA ILE A 149 4.34 -3.36 7.33
C ILE A 149 4.48 -1.94 7.89
N GLY A 150 4.24 -1.71 9.18
CA GLY A 150 4.27 -0.36 9.77
C GLY A 150 3.92 -0.30 11.26
N GLY A 151 3.31 -1.35 11.81
CA GLY A 151 2.90 -1.44 13.21
C GLY A 151 1.47 -0.97 13.45
N LEU A 152 0.97 -1.22 14.67
CA LEU A 152 -0.39 -0.83 15.04
C LEU A 152 -0.52 0.68 15.14
N GLU A 153 0.48 1.37 15.68
CA GLU A 153 0.44 2.83 15.87
C GLU A 153 0.26 3.56 14.53
N GLU A 154 1.08 3.26 13.53
CA GLU A 154 0.98 3.92 12.23
C GLU A 154 -0.36 3.60 11.55
N LEU A 155 -0.85 2.35 11.64
CA LEU A 155 -2.19 2.04 11.15
C LEU A 155 -3.27 2.91 11.80
N LEU A 156 -3.23 3.08 13.13
CA LEU A 156 -4.21 3.92 13.84
C LEU A 156 -4.10 5.39 13.42
N ARG A 157 -2.88 5.89 13.19
CA ARG A 157 -2.62 7.24 12.68
C ARG A 157 -3.21 7.42 11.28
N CYS A 158 -3.00 6.47 10.37
CA CYS A 158 -3.59 6.50 9.03
C CYS A 158 -5.12 6.50 9.09
N LEU A 159 -5.71 5.63 9.92
CA LEU A 159 -7.17 5.54 10.09
C LEU A 159 -7.78 6.85 10.62
N ALA A 160 -7.09 7.56 11.50
CA ALA A 160 -7.54 8.84 12.04
C ALA A 160 -7.61 9.97 10.99
N LEU A 161 -6.88 9.83 9.87
CA LEU A 161 -6.86 10.82 8.78
C LEU A 161 -7.95 10.58 7.72
N ILE A 162 -8.57 9.40 7.73
CA ILE A 162 -9.57 9.02 6.72
C ILE A 162 -10.92 9.66 7.06
N PRO A 163 -11.57 10.37 6.11
CA PRO A 163 -12.82 11.07 6.38
C PRO A 163 -14.06 10.17 6.38
N THR A 164 -14.05 9.07 5.62
CA THR A 164 -15.14 8.09 5.54
C THR A 164 -14.65 6.84 4.82
N LEU A 165 -15.31 5.71 5.07
CA LEU A 165 -15.11 4.46 4.32
C LEU A 165 -16.46 3.91 3.81
N ASP A 166 -16.41 3.17 2.70
CA ASP A 166 -17.58 2.44 2.21
C ASP A 166 -17.71 1.05 2.87
N GLU A 167 -18.78 0.85 3.63
CA GLU A 167 -19.01 -0.41 4.36
C GLU A 167 -19.12 -1.62 3.44
N ALA A 168 -19.78 -1.46 2.29
CA ALA A 168 -19.99 -2.57 1.36
C ALA A 168 -18.65 -3.07 0.79
N THR A 169 -17.74 -2.16 0.47
CA THR A 169 -16.41 -2.46 -0.04
C THR A 169 -15.51 -3.06 1.05
N LEU A 170 -15.59 -2.58 2.29
CA LEU A 170 -14.91 -3.21 3.44
C LEU A 170 -15.38 -4.66 3.63
N LEU A 171 -16.69 -4.89 3.63
CA LEU A 171 -17.28 -6.23 3.79
C LEU A 171 -16.96 -7.15 2.61
N ALA A 172 -16.93 -6.64 1.38
CA ALA A 172 -16.51 -7.40 0.21
C ALA A 172 -15.05 -7.89 0.35
N CYS A 173 -14.14 -7.01 0.79
CA CYS A 173 -12.76 -7.39 1.05
C CYS A 173 -12.65 -8.44 2.16
N LEU A 174 -13.38 -8.27 3.26
CA LEU A 174 -13.40 -9.22 4.37
C LEU A 174 -13.95 -10.59 3.97
N ALA A 175 -14.98 -10.61 3.11
CA ALA A 175 -15.59 -11.83 2.60
C ALA A 175 -14.60 -12.59 1.71
N GLU A 176 -13.89 -11.91 0.82
CA GLU A 176 -12.88 -12.52 -0.05
C GLU A 176 -11.69 -13.08 0.75
N TYR A 177 -11.37 -12.48 1.90
CA TYR A 177 -10.32 -12.95 2.81
C TYR A 177 -10.69 -14.24 3.55
N GLU A 178 -11.98 -14.55 3.68
CA GLU A 178 -12.53 -15.73 4.36
C GLU A 178 -11.95 -15.97 5.77
N SER A 179 -11.66 -14.89 6.51
CA SER A 179 -10.95 -14.96 7.78
C SER A 179 -11.75 -14.34 8.92
N GLY A 180 -12.39 -15.18 9.75
CA GLY A 180 -13.11 -14.73 10.94
C GLY A 180 -12.23 -13.95 11.93
N PHE A 181 -10.92 -14.26 11.97
CA PHE A 181 -9.96 -13.49 12.75
C PHE A 181 -9.73 -12.08 12.19
N LEU A 182 -9.79 -11.92 10.86
CA LEU A 182 -9.69 -10.60 10.24
C LEU A 182 -10.96 -9.77 10.46
N TYR A 183 -12.14 -10.38 10.40
CA TYR A 183 -13.40 -9.74 10.81
C TYR A 183 -13.32 -9.24 12.27
N GLN A 184 -12.81 -10.09 13.17
CA GLN A 184 -12.62 -9.74 14.58
C GLN A 184 -11.68 -8.54 14.77
N LYS A 185 -10.50 -8.57 14.14
CA LYS A 185 -9.54 -7.46 14.20
C LYS A 185 -10.10 -6.16 13.63
N THR A 186 -10.76 -6.26 12.48
CA THR A 186 -11.32 -5.11 11.77
C THR A 186 -12.41 -4.46 12.59
N GLY A 187 -13.34 -5.26 13.10
CA GLY A 187 -14.40 -4.75 13.97
C GLY A 187 -13.84 -4.09 15.23
N TYR A 188 -12.88 -4.72 15.90
CA TYR A 188 -12.24 -4.13 17.08
C TYR A 188 -11.51 -2.81 16.77
N ILE A 189 -10.63 -2.78 15.77
CA ILE A 189 -9.84 -1.58 15.44
C ILE A 189 -10.74 -0.45 14.94
N LEU A 190 -11.62 -0.73 13.96
CA LEU A 190 -12.46 0.29 13.36
C LEU A 190 -13.55 0.81 14.29
N SER A 191 -13.94 0.05 15.33
CA SER A 191 -14.90 0.53 16.34
C SER A 191 -14.40 1.77 17.08
N THR A 192 -13.09 1.94 17.20
CA THR A 192 -12.48 3.13 17.82
C THR A 192 -12.71 4.39 16.98
N PHE A 193 -12.90 4.25 15.67
CA PHE A 193 -13.05 5.34 14.72
C PHE A 193 -14.43 5.36 14.07
N ALA A 194 -15.41 4.63 14.62
CA ALA A 194 -16.71 4.38 13.96
C ALA A 194 -17.38 5.67 13.47
N GLY A 195 -17.50 6.67 14.35
CA GLY A 195 -18.10 7.96 14.00
C GLY A 195 -17.30 8.76 12.97
N GLY A 196 -15.96 8.73 13.04
CA GLY A 196 -15.08 9.43 12.10
C GLY A 196 -15.03 8.78 10.72
N LEU A 197 -15.20 7.45 10.65
CA LEU A 197 -15.18 6.68 9.41
C LEU A 197 -16.57 6.48 8.79
N GLY A 198 -17.63 6.96 9.44
CA GLY A 198 -19.02 6.79 8.98
C GLY A 198 -19.54 5.35 9.10
N LEU A 199 -19.01 4.55 10.02
CA LEU A 199 -19.36 3.14 10.18
C LEU A 199 -20.53 2.95 11.15
N SER A 200 -21.51 2.19 10.70
CA SER A 200 -22.78 1.87 11.36
C SER A 200 -22.67 0.65 12.28
N ASP A 201 -23.65 0.53 13.18
CA ASP A 201 -23.81 -0.67 14.00
C ASP A 201 -24.04 -1.93 13.16
N SER A 202 -24.67 -1.81 11.98
CA SER A 202 -24.85 -2.95 11.07
C SER A 202 -23.52 -3.51 10.55
N PHE A 203 -22.55 -2.65 10.23
CA PHE A 203 -21.21 -3.09 9.85
C PHE A 203 -20.56 -3.90 10.97
N PHE A 204 -20.60 -3.40 12.21
CA PHE A 204 -20.02 -4.12 13.34
C PHE A 204 -20.79 -5.40 13.71
N ALA A 205 -22.12 -5.43 13.52
CA ALA A 205 -22.91 -6.65 13.66
C ALA A 205 -22.49 -7.72 12.63
N MET A 206 -22.21 -7.31 11.39
CA MET A 206 -21.67 -8.20 10.36
C MET A 206 -20.27 -8.73 10.72
N CYS A 207 -19.39 -7.90 11.29
CA CYS A 207 -18.11 -8.41 11.82
C CYS A 207 -18.31 -9.42 12.95
N LYS A 208 -19.25 -9.15 13.87
CA LYS A 208 -19.55 -10.00 15.03
C LYS A 208 -20.12 -11.37 14.64
N SER A 209 -20.86 -11.46 13.54
CA SER A 209 -21.42 -12.74 13.07
C SER A 209 -20.35 -13.71 12.53
N HIS A 210 -19.14 -13.21 12.22
CA HIS A 210 -18.02 -13.98 11.70
C HIS A 210 -16.91 -14.27 12.73
N LEU A 211 -17.14 -13.94 14.01
CA LEU A 211 -16.12 -14.12 15.04
C LEU A 211 -15.68 -15.58 15.19
N PRO A 212 -14.38 -15.82 15.43
CA PRO A 212 -13.90 -17.16 15.73
C PRO A 212 -14.50 -17.66 17.06
N LYS A 213 -14.62 -18.99 17.18
CA LYS A 213 -15.19 -19.62 18.39
C LYS A 213 -14.29 -19.48 19.63
N GLY A 214 -12.98 -19.33 19.44
CA GLY A 214 -11.98 -19.29 20.51
C GLY A 214 -11.56 -17.88 20.91
N LYS A 215 -10.86 -17.76 22.04
CA LYS A 215 -10.19 -16.52 22.44
C LYS A 215 -8.99 -16.25 21.55
N SER A 216 -8.79 -14.99 21.18
CA SER A 216 -7.71 -14.58 20.27
C SER A 216 -6.93 -13.42 20.86
N TYR A 217 -5.74 -13.15 20.35
CA TYR A 217 -4.94 -11.97 20.71
C TYR A 217 -4.75 -11.10 19.48
N LEU A 218 -4.86 -9.78 19.62
CA LEU A 218 -4.69 -8.84 18.51
C LEU A 218 -3.31 -8.98 17.84
N SER A 219 -2.30 -9.24 18.66
CA SER A 219 -0.92 -9.51 18.27
C SER A 219 -0.24 -10.47 19.26
N SER A 220 0.89 -11.05 18.85
CA SER A 220 1.72 -11.91 19.71
C SER A 220 2.31 -11.16 20.91
N GLU A 221 2.68 -9.90 20.74
CA GLU A 221 2.99 -8.99 21.84
C GLU A 221 1.68 -8.64 22.54
N SER A 222 1.54 -9.09 23.78
CA SER A 222 0.28 -9.03 24.55
C SER A 222 0.43 -8.35 25.91
N GLN A 223 1.58 -7.72 26.16
CA GLN A 223 1.81 -7.01 27.42
C GLN A 223 0.81 -5.87 27.57
N GLY A 224 0.07 -5.86 28.68
CA GLY A 224 -0.97 -4.86 28.95
C GLY A 224 -2.29 -5.09 28.19
N PHE A 225 -2.47 -6.22 27.51
CA PHE A 225 -3.74 -6.55 26.87
C PHE A 225 -4.79 -6.93 27.92
N ILE A 226 -6.02 -6.49 27.68
CA ILE A 226 -7.19 -6.86 28.48
C ILE A 226 -8.17 -7.63 27.60
N TRP A 227 -9.08 -8.35 28.25
CA TRP A 227 -10.15 -9.07 27.57
C TRP A 227 -11.26 -8.10 27.14
N HIS A 228 -11.49 -8.02 25.82
CA HIS A 228 -12.63 -7.32 25.24
C HIS A 228 -13.70 -8.36 24.89
N GLU A 229 -14.68 -8.51 25.78
CA GLU A 229 -15.70 -9.56 25.69
C GLU A 229 -16.53 -9.49 24.40
N GLU A 230 -16.91 -8.27 24.01
CA GLU A 230 -17.67 -8.00 22.79
C GLU A 230 -17.01 -8.56 21.53
N TRP A 231 -15.68 -8.48 21.46
CA TRP A 231 -14.89 -8.93 20.32
C TRP A 231 -14.25 -10.30 20.55
N LYS A 232 -14.40 -10.91 21.73
CA LYS A 232 -13.70 -12.14 22.15
C LYS A 232 -12.17 -12.07 21.94
N LEU A 233 -11.59 -10.90 22.17
CA LEU A 233 -10.22 -10.56 21.79
C LEU A 233 -9.44 -9.99 22.97
N TYR A 234 -8.22 -10.46 23.18
CA TYR A 234 -7.23 -9.78 24.01
C TYR A 234 -6.53 -8.70 23.19
N ALA A 235 -6.63 -7.44 23.63
CA ALA A 235 -6.08 -6.28 22.94
C ALA A 235 -5.76 -5.15 23.94
N PRO A 236 -5.04 -4.08 23.55
CA PRO A 236 -4.78 -2.94 24.44
C PRO A 236 -6.06 -2.39 25.05
N LYS A 237 -6.02 -1.90 26.30
CA LYS A 237 -7.21 -1.33 26.95
C LYS A 237 -7.80 -0.15 26.17
N ASN A 238 -6.95 0.69 25.58
CA ASN A 238 -7.35 1.82 24.76
C ASN A 238 -6.39 1.92 23.58
N LEU A 239 -6.92 1.84 22.35
CA LEU A 239 -6.12 1.96 21.14
C LEU A 239 -5.56 3.39 20.97
N MET A 240 -6.29 4.42 21.37
CA MET A 240 -5.87 5.83 21.21
C MET A 240 -4.62 6.16 22.03
N HIS A 241 -4.44 5.56 23.20
CA HIS A 241 -3.22 5.74 24.01
C HIS A 241 -1.96 5.20 23.31
N THR A 242 -2.11 4.41 22.25
CA THR A 242 -0.98 3.98 21.40
C THR A 242 -0.48 5.14 20.52
N ILE A 243 -1.37 6.05 20.12
CA ILE A 243 -1.06 7.20 19.26
C ILE A 243 -0.34 8.31 20.07
N ASP A 244 -0.72 8.48 21.34
CA ASP A 244 -0.21 9.57 22.19
C ASP A 244 1.25 9.41 22.63
N LYS A 245 1.79 8.18 22.64
CA LYS A 245 3.15 7.91 23.11
C LYS A 245 4.26 8.52 22.24
N GLY A 246 3.96 8.86 20.99
CA GLY A 246 4.90 9.57 20.12
C GLY A 246 4.96 11.09 20.35
N VAL A 247 4.04 11.66 21.15
CA VAL A 247 4.00 13.11 21.42
C VAL A 247 4.90 13.49 22.61
N THR A 248 5.09 12.59 23.58
CA THR A 248 5.81 12.90 24.82
C THR A 248 7.34 12.91 24.72
N ASP A 249 7.93 12.35 23.66
CA ASP A 249 9.40 12.29 23.52
C ASP A 249 10.01 13.54 22.85
N TYR A 250 9.19 14.51 22.41
CA TYR A 250 9.67 15.78 21.84
C TYR A 250 9.71 16.95 22.83
N ASP A 251 9.12 16.80 24.02
CA ASP A 251 9.08 17.86 25.05
C ASP A 251 10.17 17.70 26.13
N ALA A 252 11.20 16.88 25.86
CA ALA A 252 12.36 16.71 26.73
C ALA A 252 13.64 17.30 26.11
N ILE A 253 13.66 18.62 25.87
CA ILE A 253 14.89 19.43 25.78
C ILE A 253 14.69 20.73 26.55
#